data_AF-A0A7S4HSH2-F1
#
_entry.id   AF-A0A7S4HSH2-F1
#
_cell.length_a   1.000
_cell.length_b   1.000
_cell.length_c   1.000
_cell.angle_alpha   90.00
_cell.angle_beta   90.00
_cell.angle_gamma   90.00
#
_symmetry.space_group_name_H-M   'P 1'
#
loop_
_entity.id
_entity.type
_entity.pdbx_description
1 polymer ?
#
loop_
_entity_poly.entity_id
_entity_poly.type
_entity_poly.pdbx_seq_one_letter_code
_entity_poly.pdbx_strand_id
1 'polypeptide(L)'
;KDHQTKEMKRSTPSHAAAAKRFRSVDTKVDVSRLCDLHNASSIFFDEHAAKLAKERGILRSRVATEKYHDLERQLLEILQEGHGIEAIDEQELRETLPSELEADTAGALISQVVRHQRYEEAARHIALEAITQAQSEHEKAVQQLKLEHEVELTRVKVSADVRSTADVDAVNDQLQCTRDEYDNKMAALEARVAALTEKLEEAEVKQEETESDARERLQEMDDTLGEMQERVIRAEAETDLKREASRKLKEEVIGNDRLTVANLNRIKTLESQLQEQLETIEQLEQQNDELRGGCPWRHTRRPHPSARRPCPRPTPSLSPGGNCRREGCANRARVALPAHGEASDVEELKELLEEREKQLMQLSHKLEVREAMAEMHNNSGRIDSRDAARDSQGKRQSLLDRIGQASSFSTSLI
;
A
#
# COMPACT_ATOMS: atom_id res chain seq x y z
N LYS A 1 2.44 -10.34 21.33
CA LYS A 1 2.53 -11.65 20.64
C LYS A 1 4.01 -11.85 20.41
N ASP A 2 4.63 -12.53 21.36
CA ASP A 2 6.01 -12.32 21.73
C ASP A 2 6.88 -13.34 20.99
N HIS A 3 7.70 -12.87 20.05
CA HIS A 3 8.75 -13.69 19.47
C HIS A 3 10.03 -13.53 20.29
N GLN A 4 10.13 -14.36 21.34
CA GLN A 4 11.40 -14.65 21.99
C GLN A 4 12.34 -15.36 21.00
N THR A 5 13.28 -14.62 20.43
CA THR A 5 14.46 -15.16 19.77
C THR A 5 15.36 -15.80 20.83
N LYS A 6 15.12 -17.09 21.06
CA LYS A 6 15.97 -17.95 21.88
C LYS A 6 17.28 -18.20 21.12
N GLU A 7 18.29 -17.39 21.40
CA GLU A 7 19.66 -17.61 20.94
C GLU A 7 20.14 -18.99 21.42
N MET A 8 20.13 -19.97 20.52
CA MET A 8 20.79 -21.26 20.74
C MET A 8 22.30 -21.03 20.73
N LYS A 9 22.88 -20.87 21.93
CA LYS A 9 24.32 -20.99 22.15
C LYS A 9 24.75 -22.39 21.76
N ARG A 10 25.15 -22.57 20.48
CA ARG A 10 25.90 -23.75 20.03
C ARG A 10 27.27 -23.71 20.68
N SER A 11 27.39 -24.35 21.83
CA SER A 11 28.68 -24.76 22.38
C SER A 11 29.25 -25.81 21.44
N THR A 12 30.06 -25.38 20.46
CA THR A 12 30.94 -26.29 19.73
C THR A 12 31.93 -26.87 20.74
N PRO A 13 31.99 -28.20 20.94
CA PRO A 13 33.08 -28.79 21.69
C PRO A 13 34.36 -28.52 20.91
N SER A 14 35.25 -27.75 21.53
CA SER A 14 36.62 -27.54 21.08
C SER A 14 37.30 -28.91 20.94
N HIS A 15 37.33 -29.45 19.72
CA HIS A 15 38.12 -30.63 19.35
C HIS A 15 39.64 -30.38 19.43
N ALA A 16 40.08 -29.19 19.87
CA ALA A 16 41.49 -28.86 20.01
C ALA A 16 42.19 -29.54 21.21
N ALA A 17 41.44 -30.16 22.12
CA ALA A 17 42.01 -30.78 23.32
C ALA A 17 42.52 -32.24 23.13
N ALA A 18 42.13 -32.93 22.05
CA ALA A 18 42.46 -34.36 21.86
C ALA A 18 43.62 -34.63 20.89
N ALA A 19 44.14 -33.61 20.19
CA ALA A 19 45.23 -33.78 19.22
C ALA A 19 46.66 -33.75 19.83
N LYS A 20 46.78 -33.85 21.16
CA LYS A 20 48.07 -33.99 21.85
C LYS A 20 48.22 -35.43 22.33
N ARG A 21 48.86 -36.31 21.53
CA ARG A 21 49.71 -37.43 22.03
C ARG A 21 50.22 -38.44 20.98
N PHE A 22 50.00 -38.27 19.69
CA PHE A 22 50.78 -39.03 18.68
C PHE A 22 51.78 -38.09 18.01
N ARG A 23 52.76 -37.62 18.79
CA ARG A 23 54.00 -37.13 18.19
C ARG A 23 54.78 -38.38 17.76
N SER A 24 55.14 -38.41 16.48
CA SER A 24 56.20 -39.20 15.86
C SER A 24 57.04 -39.99 16.87
N VAL A 25 56.71 -41.27 17.01
CA VAL A 25 57.56 -42.29 17.63
C VAL A 25 58.68 -42.57 16.64
N ASP A 26 59.57 -41.59 16.45
CA ASP A 26 60.90 -41.79 15.86
C ASP A 26 61.87 -42.37 16.92
N THR A 27 61.38 -42.65 18.13
CA THR A 27 62.09 -43.47 19.10
C THR A 27 62.09 -44.89 18.56
N LYS A 28 63.25 -45.31 18.06
CA LYS A 28 63.63 -46.73 17.96
C LYS A 28 62.96 -47.45 19.12
N VAL A 29 62.04 -48.36 18.82
CA VAL A 29 61.41 -49.15 19.88
C VAL A 29 62.55 -49.93 20.51
N ASP A 30 62.94 -49.54 21.72
CA ASP A 30 63.98 -50.22 22.49
C ASP A 30 63.41 -51.58 22.90
N VAL A 31 63.60 -52.57 22.02
CA VAL A 31 63.31 -53.97 22.32
C VAL A 31 64.33 -54.38 23.38
N SER A 32 63.85 -54.56 24.62
CA SER A 32 64.67 -55.04 25.74
C SER A 32 65.34 -56.36 25.37
N ARG A 33 66.64 -56.52 25.71
CA ARG A 33 67.37 -57.75 25.39
C ARG A 33 66.97 -58.87 26.34
N LEU A 34 67.15 -60.11 25.90
CA LEU A 34 66.87 -61.27 26.76
C LEU A 34 67.88 -61.37 27.91
N CYS A 35 69.13 -60.99 27.66
CA CYS A 35 70.20 -60.91 28.66
C CYS A 35 69.97 -59.82 29.73
N ASP A 36 69.13 -58.80 29.47
CA ASP A 36 68.78 -57.76 30.45
C ASP A 36 67.65 -58.19 31.41
N LEU A 37 67.03 -59.35 31.17
CA LEU A 37 65.95 -59.83 32.02
C LEU A 37 66.47 -60.20 33.42
N HIS A 38 65.66 -59.90 34.44
CA HIS A 38 66.02 -60.17 35.83
C HIS A 38 66.24 -61.66 36.14
N ASN A 39 65.78 -62.55 35.26
CA ASN A 39 65.94 -64.00 35.34
C ASN A 39 66.83 -64.57 34.21
N ALA A 40 67.59 -63.72 33.50
CA ALA A 40 68.47 -64.13 32.40
C ALA A 40 69.40 -65.28 32.82
N SER A 41 70.01 -65.17 34.00
CA SER A 41 70.87 -66.21 34.57
C SER A 41 70.21 -67.59 34.61
N SER A 42 68.94 -67.68 35.03
CA SER A 42 68.22 -68.96 35.05
C SER A 42 67.85 -69.52 33.67
N ILE A 43 67.79 -68.66 32.65
CA ILE A 43 67.43 -69.04 31.27
C ILE A 43 68.67 -69.50 30.51
N PHE A 44 69.83 -68.90 30.80
CA PHE A 44 71.06 -69.09 30.04
C PHE A 44 72.02 -70.13 30.61
N PHE A 45 71.90 -70.49 31.89
CA PHE A 45 72.72 -71.54 32.50
C PHE A 45 72.31 -72.94 32.02
N ASP A 46 73.27 -73.66 31.45
CA ASP A 46 73.07 -75.05 31.00
C ASP A 46 73.58 -76.01 32.08
N GLU A 47 72.68 -76.45 32.95
CA GLU A 47 72.98 -77.44 34.00
C GLU A 47 73.57 -78.75 33.43
N HIS A 48 73.21 -79.13 32.21
CA HIS A 48 73.67 -80.35 31.58
C HIS A 48 75.11 -80.18 31.07
N ALA A 49 75.45 -79.01 30.50
CA ALA A 49 76.83 -78.68 30.15
C ALA A 49 77.74 -78.62 31.38
N ALA A 50 77.28 -78.02 32.49
CA ALA A 50 78.02 -77.98 33.75
C ALA A 50 78.26 -79.39 34.35
N LYS A 51 77.27 -80.30 34.24
CA LYS A 51 77.40 -81.71 34.67
C LYS A 51 78.36 -82.49 33.76
N LEU A 52 78.29 -82.31 32.44
CA LEU A 52 79.20 -82.94 31.49
C LEU A 52 80.65 -82.47 31.65
N ALA A 53 80.88 -81.18 31.93
CA ALA A 53 82.21 -80.64 32.20
C ALA A 53 82.85 -81.27 33.46
N LYS A 54 82.03 -81.56 34.47
CA LYS A 54 82.44 -82.29 35.68
C LYS A 54 82.73 -83.76 35.40
N GLU A 55 81.88 -84.45 34.64
CA GLU A 55 82.03 -85.88 34.30
C GLU A 55 83.22 -86.17 33.41
N ARG A 56 83.54 -85.27 32.47
CA ARG A 56 84.72 -85.39 31.59
C ARG A 56 86.04 -85.04 32.29
N GLY A 57 86.01 -84.63 33.56
CA GLY A 57 87.21 -84.30 34.34
C GLY A 57 87.86 -82.96 33.99
N ILE A 58 87.16 -82.13 33.21
CA ILE A 58 87.71 -80.92 32.61
C ILE A 58 87.94 -79.81 33.64
N LEU A 59 87.22 -79.88 34.76
CA LEU A 59 87.49 -79.08 35.95
C LEU A 59 87.82 -80.05 37.10
N ARG A 60 89.11 -80.15 37.45
CA ARG A 60 89.66 -81.17 38.36
C ARG A 60 89.27 -81.02 39.84
N SER A 61 88.30 -80.17 40.19
CA SER A 61 87.95 -79.84 41.59
C SER A 61 86.53 -80.28 41.97
N ARG A 62 86.29 -80.58 43.25
CA ARG A 62 84.93 -80.82 43.79
C ARG A 62 83.96 -79.63 43.58
N VAL A 63 84.52 -78.44 43.28
CA VAL A 63 83.86 -77.14 43.10
C VAL A 63 83.68 -76.79 41.60
N ALA A 64 83.89 -77.75 40.70
CA ALA A 64 83.86 -77.57 39.24
C ALA A 64 82.58 -76.90 38.71
N THR A 65 81.42 -77.29 39.23
CA THR A 65 80.12 -76.77 38.78
C THR A 65 79.92 -75.31 39.15
N GLU A 66 80.35 -74.92 40.36
CA GLU A 66 80.27 -73.52 40.81
C GLU A 66 81.21 -72.63 39.98
N LYS A 67 82.43 -73.10 39.71
CA LYS A 67 83.37 -72.39 38.83
C LYS A 67 82.87 -72.26 37.39
N TYR A 68 82.19 -73.27 36.86
CA TYR A 68 81.58 -73.22 35.53
C TYR A 68 80.47 -72.15 35.48
N HIS A 69 79.63 -72.08 36.51
CA HIS A 69 78.60 -71.05 36.62
C HIS A 69 79.15 -69.64 36.81
N ASP A 70 80.28 -69.49 37.53
CA ASP A 70 80.94 -68.19 37.65
C ASP A 70 81.55 -67.74 36.31
N LEU A 71 82.11 -68.66 35.51
CA LEU A 71 82.60 -68.36 34.16
C LEU A 71 81.46 -68.07 33.17
N GLU A 72 80.35 -68.82 33.22
CA GLU A 72 79.13 -68.48 32.48
C GLU A 72 78.61 -67.09 32.86
N ARG A 73 78.60 -66.74 34.16
CA ARG A 73 78.16 -65.43 34.63
C ARG A 73 79.05 -64.32 34.07
N GLN A 74 80.37 -64.50 34.10
CA GLN A 74 81.32 -63.54 33.51
C GLN A 74 81.11 -63.36 32.00
N LEU A 75 80.88 -64.45 31.27
CA LEU A 75 80.59 -64.38 29.83
C LEU A 75 79.22 -63.73 29.53
N LEU A 76 78.23 -63.92 30.41
CA LEU A 76 76.93 -63.24 30.32
C LEU A 76 77.05 -61.74 30.65
N GLU A 77 77.89 -61.37 31.61
CA GLU A 77 78.20 -59.96 31.92
C GLU A 77 78.88 -59.28 30.72
N ILE A 78 79.81 -59.96 30.04
CA ILE A 78 80.43 -59.47 28.79
C ILE A 78 79.38 -59.28 27.68
N LEU A 79 78.43 -60.22 27.54
CA LEU A 79 77.29 -60.08 26.62
C LEU A 79 76.39 -58.87 26.95
N GLN A 80 76.19 -58.57 28.24
CA GLN A 80 75.41 -57.41 28.72
C GLN A 80 76.16 -56.08 28.51
N GLU A 81 77.47 -56.07 28.74
CA GLU A 81 78.35 -54.90 28.58
C GLU A 81 78.60 -54.57 27.11
N GLY A 82 78.58 -55.57 26.23
CA GLY A 82 78.57 -55.38 24.79
C GLY A 82 77.37 -54.54 24.36
N HIS A 83 77.55 -53.23 24.22
CA HIS A 83 76.49 -52.27 23.88
C HIS A 83 75.97 -52.39 22.42
N GLY A 84 75.87 -53.61 21.87
CA GLY A 84 75.30 -53.92 20.56
C GLY A 84 74.89 -55.39 20.43
N ILE A 85 74.22 -55.73 19.33
CA ILE A 85 73.99 -57.12 18.88
C ILE A 85 75.03 -57.48 17.82
N GLU A 86 76.18 -56.81 17.86
CA GLU A 86 77.27 -57.15 16.98
C GLU A 86 77.86 -58.47 17.47
N ALA A 87 78.24 -59.35 16.54
CA ALA A 87 78.87 -60.63 16.85
C ALA A 87 80.06 -60.36 17.79
N ILE A 88 80.01 -60.88 19.02
CA ILE A 88 81.18 -60.83 19.87
C ILE A 88 82.21 -61.74 19.23
N ASP A 89 83.43 -61.25 19.03
CA ASP A 89 84.46 -62.05 18.39
C ASP A 89 84.74 -63.28 19.25
N GLU A 90 84.69 -64.48 18.64
CA GLU A 90 85.05 -65.72 19.33
C GLU A 90 86.47 -65.66 19.88
N GLN A 91 87.34 -64.86 19.26
CA GLN A 91 88.70 -64.63 19.72
C GLN A 91 88.76 -63.77 21.00
N GLU A 92 87.91 -62.75 21.12
CA GLU A 92 87.78 -61.89 22.31
C GLU A 92 87.19 -62.68 23.50
N LEU A 93 86.24 -63.58 23.24
CA LEU A 93 85.71 -64.51 24.24
C LEU A 93 86.75 -65.54 24.72
N ARG A 94 87.72 -65.90 23.87
CA ARG A 94 88.83 -66.79 24.27
C ARG A 94 89.86 -66.08 25.13
N GLU A 95 90.12 -64.80 24.85
CA GLU A 95 91.09 -63.98 25.59
C GLU A 95 90.61 -63.62 27.00
N THR A 96 89.30 -63.56 27.21
CA THR A 96 88.66 -63.29 28.51
C THR A 96 88.57 -64.52 29.41
N LEU A 97 88.67 -65.72 28.85
CA LEU A 97 88.66 -66.96 29.61
C LEU A 97 90.06 -67.27 30.20
N PRO A 98 90.14 -67.82 31.43
CA PRO A 98 91.42 -68.21 32.02
C PRO A 98 92.18 -69.22 31.14
N SER A 99 93.46 -68.95 30.89
CA SER A 99 94.35 -69.79 30.05
C SER A 99 94.60 -71.20 30.60
N GLU A 100 94.19 -71.45 31.85
CA GLU A 100 94.26 -72.75 32.54
C GLU A 100 93.07 -73.66 32.21
N LEU A 101 92.04 -73.18 31.50
CA LEU A 101 90.94 -74.02 31.04
C LEU A 101 91.38 -74.95 29.92
N GLU A 102 90.87 -76.19 29.95
CA GLU A 102 91.02 -77.09 28.82
C GLU A 102 90.25 -76.56 27.61
N ALA A 103 90.86 -76.69 26.42
CA ALA A 103 90.34 -76.13 25.17
C ALA A 103 88.90 -76.57 24.86
N ASP A 104 88.52 -77.79 25.25
CA ASP A 104 87.18 -78.34 25.02
C ASP A 104 86.09 -77.64 25.85
N THR A 105 86.40 -77.21 27.09
CA THR A 105 85.43 -76.48 27.93
C THR A 105 85.36 -75.01 27.57
N ALA A 106 86.50 -74.39 27.22
CA ALA A 106 86.47 -73.05 26.64
C ALA A 106 85.63 -73.03 25.34
N GLY A 107 85.81 -74.02 24.46
CA GLY A 107 85.02 -74.18 23.24
C GLY A 107 83.52 -74.41 23.49
N ALA A 108 83.16 -75.18 24.54
CA ALA A 108 81.77 -75.41 24.91
C ALA A 108 81.09 -74.14 25.45
N LEU A 109 81.78 -73.37 26.31
CA LEU A 109 81.30 -72.09 26.85
C LEU A 109 81.11 -71.05 25.73
N ILE A 110 82.08 -70.92 24.82
CA ILE A 110 81.97 -70.03 23.66
C ILE A 110 80.82 -70.46 22.76
N SER A 111 80.68 -71.75 22.47
CA SER A 111 79.57 -72.28 21.67
C SER A 111 78.20 -72.04 22.32
N GLN A 112 78.14 -71.94 23.65
CA GLN A 112 76.93 -71.63 24.39
C GLN A 112 76.59 -70.13 24.32
N VAL A 113 77.59 -69.26 24.50
CA VAL A 113 77.47 -67.80 24.30
C VAL A 113 77.00 -67.47 22.88
N VAL A 114 77.59 -68.08 21.85
CA VAL A 114 77.20 -67.90 20.44
C VAL A 114 75.76 -68.39 20.19
N ARG A 115 75.32 -69.47 20.85
CA ARG A 115 73.93 -69.94 20.76
C ARG A 115 72.96 -68.93 21.39
N HIS A 116 73.32 -68.35 22.53
CA HIS A 116 72.51 -67.32 23.20
C HIS A 116 72.38 -66.07 22.36
N GLN A 117 73.49 -65.59 21.79
CA GLN A 117 73.46 -64.46 20.85
C GLN A 117 72.49 -64.71 19.67
N ARG A 118 72.50 -65.90 19.08
CA ARG A 118 71.54 -66.25 18.01
C ARG A 118 70.08 -66.27 18.49
N TYR A 119 69.82 -66.69 19.73
CA TYR A 119 68.46 -66.59 20.30
C TYR A 119 68.03 -65.15 20.52
N GLU A 120 68.93 -64.26 20.92
CA GLU A 120 68.64 -62.83 21.04
C GLU A 120 68.34 -62.19 19.69
N GLU A 121 69.14 -62.51 18.67
CA GLU A 121 68.90 -62.05 17.30
C GLU A 121 67.53 -62.50 16.79
N ALA A 122 67.17 -63.77 16.98
CA ALA A 122 65.87 -64.31 16.58
C ALA A 122 64.71 -63.68 17.35
N ALA A 123 64.85 -63.50 18.67
CA ALA A 123 63.82 -62.86 19.50
C ALA A 123 63.62 -61.39 19.11
N ARG A 124 64.70 -60.66 18.82
CA ARG A 124 64.62 -59.28 18.33
C ARG A 124 63.94 -59.22 16.97
N HIS A 125 64.25 -60.13 16.05
CA HIS A 125 63.60 -60.18 14.75
C HIS A 125 62.09 -60.34 14.90
N ILE A 126 61.64 -61.32 15.71
CA ILE A 126 60.22 -61.55 15.98
C ILE A 126 59.57 -60.32 16.62
N ALA A 127 60.24 -59.68 17.59
CA ALA A 127 59.73 -58.47 18.22
C ALA A 127 59.58 -57.31 17.23
N LEU A 128 60.57 -57.10 16.35
CA LEU A 128 60.50 -56.08 15.30
C LEU A 128 59.38 -56.39 14.30
N GLU A 129 59.22 -57.65 13.87
CA GLU A 129 58.10 -58.06 13.02
C GLU A 129 56.76 -57.77 13.70
N ALA A 130 56.59 -58.14 14.97
CA ALA A 130 55.37 -57.86 15.72
C ALA A 130 55.09 -56.34 15.85
N ILE A 131 56.14 -55.53 16.08
CA ILE A 131 56.03 -54.07 16.10
C ILE A 131 55.59 -53.54 14.73
N THR A 132 56.21 -53.98 13.64
CA THR A 132 55.83 -53.54 12.29
C THR A 132 54.41 -53.95 11.92
N GLN A 133 53.97 -55.15 12.32
CA GLN A 133 52.60 -55.61 12.14
C GLN A 133 51.63 -54.73 12.92
N ALA A 134 51.87 -54.50 14.22
CA ALA A 134 51.04 -53.65 15.06
C ALA A 134 50.99 -52.19 14.55
N GLN A 135 52.10 -51.66 14.05
CA GLN A 135 52.15 -50.34 13.41
C GLN A 135 51.31 -50.31 12.13
N SER A 136 51.43 -51.33 11.28
CA SER A 136 50.63 -51.42 10.05
C SER A 136 49.12 -51.56 10.32
N GLU A 137 48.73 -52.29 11.36
CA GLU A 137 47.34 -52.42 11.79
C GLU A 137 46.82 -51.11 12.38
N HIS A 138 47.64 -50.42 13.17
CA HIS A 138 47.32 -49.10 13.69
C HIS A 138 47.14 -48.07 12.58
N GLU A 139 48.03 -48.05 11.59
CA GLU A 139 47.92 -47.17 10.41
C GLU A 139 46.65 -47.46 9.61
N LYS A 140 46.32 -48.73 9.38
CA LYS A 140 45.06 -49.12 8.72
C LYS A 140 43.84 -48.66 9.51
N ALA A 141 43.81 -48.85 10.83
CA ALA A 141 42.73 -48.39 11.68
C ALA A 141 42.57 -46.86 11.66
N VAL A 142 43.69 -46.12 11.68
CA VAL A 142 43.69 -44.66 11.58
C VAL A 142 43.17 -44.20 10.20
N GLN A 143 43.56 -44.87 9.12
CA GLN A 143 43.05 -44.59 7.78
C GLN A 143 41.55 -44.86 7.68
N GLN A 144 41.07 -45.97 8.23
CA GLN A 144 39.65 -46.30 8.27
C GLN A 144 38.85 -45.23 9.02
N LEU A 145 39.31 -44.82 10.21
CA LEU A 145 38.66 -43.76 10.99
C LEU A 145 38.64 -42.41 10.26
N LYS A 146 39.70 -42.09 9.50
CA LYS A 146 39.72 -40.88 8.65
C LYS A 146 38.65 -40.94 7.56
N LEU A 147 38.53 -42.06 6.86
CA LEU A 147 37.51 -42.26 5.82
C LEU A 147 36.09 -42.20 6.40
N GLU A 148 35.85 -42.86 7.54
CA GLU A 148 34.57 -42.80 8.25
C GLU A 148 34.21 -41.35 8.63
N HIS A 149 35.18 -40.59 9.16
CA HIS A 149 34.98 -39.19 9.49
C HIS A 149 34.70 -38.32 8.26
N GLU A 150 35.39 -38.53 7.13
CA GLU A 150 35.13 -37.82 5.88
C GLU A 150 33.72 -38.12 5.33
N VAL A 151 33.27 -39.38 5.41
CA VAL A 151 31.90 -39.78 5.03
C VAL A 151 30.85 -39.12 5.93
N GLU A 152 31.07 -39.07 7.24
CA GLU A 152 30.17 -38.37 8.16
C GLU A 152 30.12 -36.87 7.87
N LEU A 153 31.27 -36.25 7.63
CA LEU A 153 31.40 -34.82 7.37
C LEU A 153 30.72 -34.43 6.05
N THR A 154 30.86 -35.26 5.00
CA THR A 154 30.14 -35.08 3.74
C THR A 154 28.63 -35.28 3.91
N ARG A 155 28.19 -36.29 4.67
CA ARG A 155 26.76 -36.49 4.98
C ARG A 155 26.15 -35.29 5.70
N VAL A 156 26.86 -34.73 6.69
CA VAL A 156 26.41 -33.55 7.44
C VAL A 156 26.34 -32.32 6.52
N LYS A 157 27.35 -32.12 5.65
CA LYS A 157 27.36 -31.03 4.65
C LYS A 157 26.18 -31.14 3.69
N VAL A 158 26.00 -32.27 3.02
CA VAL A 158 24.88 -32.49 2.09
C VAL A 158 23.54 -32.31 2.80
N SER A 159 23.38 -32.81 4.03
CA SER A 159 22.15 -32.60 4.80
C SER A 159 21.91 -31.12 5.16
N ALA A 160 22.97 -30.35 5.38
CA ALA A 160 22.86 -28.91 5.62
C ALA A 160 22.50 -28.16 4.34
N ASP A 161 23.09 -28.51 3.20
CA ASP A 161 22.81 -27.91 1.90
C ASP A 161 21.37 -28.21 1.43
N VAL A 162 20.88 -29.44 1.64
CA VAL A 162 19.49 -29.81 1.35
C VAL A 162 18.50 -29.03 2.22
N ARG A 163 18.81 -28.83 3.52
CA ARG A 163 17.97 -27.98 4.38
C ARG A 163 18.01 -26.52 3.94
N SER A 164 19.19 -26.00 3.62
CA SER A 164 19.34 -24.61 3.17
C SER A 164 18.62 -24.35 1.85
N THR A 165 18.64 -25.30 0.92
CA THR A 165 17.91 -25.19 -0.35
C THR A 165 16.40 -25.27 -0.12
N ALA A 166 15.92 -26.20 0.71
CA ALA A 166 14.51 -26.27 1.08
C ALA A 166 14.00 -25.00 1.79
N ASP A 167 14.81 -24.40 2.66
CA ASP A 167 14.47 -23.13 3.32
C ASP A 167 14.39 -21.97 2.31
N VAL A 168 15.30 -21.93 1.33
CA VAL A 168 15.28 -20.93 0.24
C VAL A 168 14.04 -21.11 -0.63
N ASP A 169 13.70 -22.34 -1.01
CA ASP A 169 12.51 -22.64 -1.81
C ASP A 169 11.24 -22.26 -1.06
N ALA A 170 11.13 -22.59 0.23
CA ALA A 170 9.99 -22.20 1.06
C ALA A 170 9.81 -20.68 1.19
N VAL A 171 10.92 -19.93 1.31
CA VAL A 171 10.88 -18.45 1.31
C VAL A 171 10.47 -17.91 -0.05
N ASN A 172 10.95 -18.51 -1.14
CA ASN A 172 10.59 -18.10 -2.49
C ASN A 172 9.10 -18.35 -2.78
N ASP A 173 8.56 -19.49 -2.35
CA ASP A 173 7.12 -19.80 -2.43
C ASP A 173 6.28 -18.80 -1.64
N GLN A 174 6.72 -18.42 -0.42
CA GLN A 174 6.04 -17.38 0.35
C GLN A 174 6.08 -16.02 -0.36
N LEU A 175 7.23 -15.62 -0.91
CA LEU A 175 7.35 -14.39 -1.68
C LEU A 175 6.44 -14.42 -2.92
N GLN A 176 6.32 -15.55 -3.60
CA GLN A 176 5.44 -15.71 -4.75
C GLN A 176 3.96 -15.60 -4.35
N CYS A 177 3.53 -16.31 -3.29
CA CYS A 177 2.17 -16.16 -2.74
C CYS A 177 1.84 -14.71 -2.38
N THR A 178 2.76 -13.99 -1.72
CA THR A 178 2.53 -12.58 -1.37
C THR A 178 2.43 -11.67 -2.60
N ARG A 179 3.23 -11.93 -3.66
CA ARG A 179 3.13 -11.21 -4.94
C ARG A 179 1.77 -11.45 -5.58
N ASP A 180 1.33 -12.70 -5.69
CA ASP A 180 0.02 -13.04 -6.26
C ASP A 180 -1.12 -12.37 -5.48
N GLU A 181 -1.03 -12.30 -4.15
CA GLU A 181 -1.99 -11.55 -3.32
C GLU A 181 -2.00 -10.05 -3.63
N TYR A 182 -0.84 -9.43 -3.84
CA TYR A 182 -0.75 -8.02 -4.23
C TYR A 182 -1.31 -7.78 -5.63
N ASP A 183 -0.98 -8.63 -6.59
CA ASP A 183 -1.48 -8.53 -7.97
C ASP A 183 -3.00 -8.69 -8.02
N ASN A 184 -3.56 -9.62 -7.25
CA ASN A 184 -5.02 -9.77 -7.11
C ASN A 184 -5.68 -8.53 -6.48
N LYS A 185 -5.05 -7.92 -5.46
CA LYS A 185 -5.54 -6.67 -4.85
C LYS A 185 -5.45 -5.50 -5.82
N MET A 186 -4.37 -5.40 -6.59
CA MET A 186 -4.19 -4.38 -7.63
C MET A 186 -5.26 -4.51 -8.71
N ALA A 187 -5.48 -5.71 -9.25
CA ALA A 187 -6.53 -5.97 -10.23
C ALA A 187 -7.94 -5.62 -9.70
N ALA A 188 -8.23 -5.94 -8.43
CA ALA A 188 -9.50 -5.59 -7.80
C ALA A 188 -9.68 -4.06 -7.63
N LEU A 189 -8.60 -3.34 -7.30
CA LEU A 189 -8.61 -1.88 -7.20
C LEU A 189 -8.75 -1.22 -8.58
N GLU A 190 -8.06 -1.72 -9.59
CA GLU A 190 -8.19 -1.26 -10.99
C GLU A 190 -9.62 -1.45 -11.50
N ALA A 191 -10.23 -2.61 -11.27
CA ALA A 191 -11.63 -2.85 -11.62
C ALA A 191 -12.58 -1.90 -10.88
N ARG A 192 -12.30 -1.58 -9.61
CA ARG A 192 -13.10 -0.62 -8.84
C ARG A 192 -12.94 0.81 -9.36
N VAL A 193 -11.73 1.21 -9.77
CA VAL A 193 -11.48 2.51 -10.40
C VAL A 193 -12.25 2.58 -11.72
N ALA A 194 -12.17 1.57 -12.58
CA ALA A 194 -12.91 1.51 -13.84
C ALA A 194 -14.43 1.62 -13.63
N ALA A 195 -14.98 0.90 -12.65
CA ALA A 195 -16.40 0.97 -12.33
C ALA A 195 -16.83 2.33 -11.74
N LEU A 196 -15.92 3.05 -11.06
CA LEU A 196 -16.20 4.39 -10.56
C LEU A 196 -16.08 5.45 -11.66
N THR A 197 -15.15 5.30 -12.60
CA THR A 197 -15.03 6.19 -13.76
C THR A 197 -16.26 6.07 -14.66
N GLU A 198 -16.74 4.86 -14.94
CA GLU A 198 -17.98 4.64 -15.68
C GLU A 198 -19.19 5.30 -15.00
N LYS A 199 -19.31 5.16 -13.67
CA LYS A 199 -20.38 5.82 -12.90
C LYS A 199 -20.28 7.35 -12.90
N LEU A 200 -19.07 7.91 -12.97
CA LEU A 200 -18.88 9.35 -13.07
C LEU A 200 -19.31 9.83 -14.46
N GLU A 201 -18.89 9.15 -15.52
CA GLU A 201 -19.31 9.45 -16.90
C GLU A 201 -20.85 9.36 -17.04
N GLU A 202 -21.49 8.31 -16.51
CA GLU A 202 -22.96 8.21 -16.49
C GLU A 202 -23.64 9.34 -15.71
N ALA A 203 -23.03 9.79 -14.61
CA ALA A 203 -23.57 10.89 -13.81
C ALA A 203 -23.42 12.24 -14.51
N GLU A 204 -22.30 12.46 -15.21
CA GLU A 204 -22.06 13.65 -16.04
C GLU A 204 -23.07 13.74 -17.18
N VAL A 205 -23.32 12.64 -17.91
CA VAL A 205 -24.34 12.59 -18.98
C VAL A 205 -25.74 12.90 -18.42
N LYS A 206 -26.13 12.28 -17.30
CA LYS A 206 -27.42 12.58 -16.65
C LYS A 206 -27.51 14.04 -16.21
N GLN A 207 -26.42 14.60 -15.70
CA GLN A 207 -26.38 16.02 -15.34
C GLN A 207 -26.57 16.90 -16.58
N GLU A 208 -25.85 16.63 -17.67
CA GLU A 208 -25.99 17.36 -18.95
C GLU A 208 -27.42 17.26 -19.51
N GLU A 209 -28.06 16.09 -19.45
CA GLU A 209 -29.48 15.91 -19.82
C GLU A 209 -30.39 16.79 -18.95
N THR A 210 -30.23 16.76 -17.62
CA THR A 210 -31.05 17.60 -16.73
C THR A 210 -30.80 19.09 -16.91
N GLU A 211 -29.57 19.49 -17.22
CA GLU A 211 -29.22 20.88 -17.54
C GLU A 211 -29.83 21.30 -18.90
N SER A 212 -29.85 20.40 -19.89
CA SER A 212 -30.51 20.63 -21.18
C SER A 212 -32.01 20.80 -20.99
N ASP A 213 -32.67 19.89 -20.27
CA ASP A 213 -34.10 19.97 -19.96
C ASP A 213 -34.45 21.26 -19.21
N ALA A 214 -33.61 21.68 -18.25
CA ALA A 214 -33.81 22.92 -17.52
C ALA A 214 -33.65 24.16 -18.42
N ARG A 215 -32.68 24.14 -19.36
CA ARG A 215 -32.51 25.21 -20.35
C ARG A 215 -33.69 25.30 -21.31
N GLU A 216 -34.20 24.18 -21.79
CA GLU A 216 -35.39 24.14 -22.66
C GLU A 216 -36.62 24.71 -21.94
N ARG A 217 -36.87 24.33 -20.68
CA ARG A 217 -37.97 24.89 -19.88
C ARG A 217 -37.83 26.39 -19.65
N LEU A 218 -36.63 26.88 -19.36
CA LEU A 218 -36.38 28.33 -19.22
C LEU A 218 -36.66 29.06 -20.53
N GLN A 219 -36.24 28.50 -21.66
CA GLN A 219 -36.51 29.07 -22.97
C GLN A 219 -38.03 29.12 -23.27
N GLU A 220 -38.77 28.05 -22.99
CA GLU A 220 -40.24 28.05 -23.11
C GLU A 220 -40.89 29.12 -22.22
N MET A 221 -40.42 29.28 -20.99
CA MET A 221 -40.90 30.33 -20.09
C MET A 221 -40.59 31.73 -20.64
N ASP A 222 -39.40 31.97 -21.17
CA ASP A 222 -39.02 33.24 -21.77
C ASP A 222 -39.86 33.55 -23.02
N ASP A 223 -40.11 32.55 -23.87
CA ASP A 223 -40.97 32.69 -25.05
C ASP A 223 -42.42 33.04 -24.66
N THR A 224 -42.98 32.36 -23.66
CA THR A 224 -44.33 32.66 -23.15
C THR A 224 -44.41 34.04 -22.49
N LEU A 225 -43.37 34.46 -21.76
CA LEU A 225 -43.27 35.82 -21.22
C LEU A 225 -43.22 36.86 -22.33
N GLY A 226 -42.44 36.61 -23.39
CA GLY A 226 -42.38 37.45 -24.58
C GLY A 226 -43.75 37.63 -25.24
N GLU A 227 -44.46 36.52 -25.49
CA GLU A 227 -45.83 36.58 -26.05
C GLU A 227 -46.79 37.38 -25.15
N MET A 228 -46.72 37.18 -23.84
CA MET A 228 -47.57 37.88 -22.89
C MET A 228 -47.26 39.37 -22.85
N GLN A 229 -45.98 39.76 -22.88
CA GLN A 229 -45.56 41.16 -22.98
C GLN A 229 -46.08 41.80 -24.28
N GLU A 230 -45.99 41.13 -25.42
CA GLU A 230 -46.55 41.64 -26.67
C GLU A 230 -48.07 41.83 -26.62
N ARG A 231 -48.80 40.92 -25.95
CA ARG A 231 -50.25 41.05 -25.76
C ARG A 231 -50.59 42.25 -24.87
N VAL A 232 -49.81 42.47 -23.81
CA VAL A 232 -49.96 43.64 -22.94
C VAL A 232 -49.72 44.93 -23.74
N ILE A 233 -48.62 45.01 -24.50
CA ILE A 233 -48.32 46.17 -25.35
C ILE A 233 -49.45 46.44 -26.35
N ARG A 234 -49.96 45.38 -27.01
CA ARG A 234 -51.10 45.50 -27.94
C ARG A 234 -52.36 46.00 -27.26
N ALA A 235 -52.68 45.48 -26.08
CA ALA A 235 -53.83 45.91 -25.30
C ALA A 235 -53.69 47.36 -24.82
N GLU A 236 -52.51 47.76 -24.35
CA GLU A 236 -52.21 49.14 -23.95
C GLU A 236 -52.40 50.11 -25.12
N ALA A 237 -51.81 49.81 -26.28
CA ALA A 237 -51.97 50.60 -27.50
C ALA A 237 -53.44 50.71 -27.92
N GLU A 238 -54.21 49.61 -27.84
CA GLU A 238 -55.66 49.65 -28.10
C GLU A 238 -56.41 50.55 -27.10
N THR A 239 -56.05 50.50 -25.81
CA THR A 239 -56.67 51.38 -24.80
C THR A 239 -56.33 52.84 -25.03
N ASP A 240 -55.11 53.15 -25.47
CA ASP A 240 -54.70 54.52 -25.80
C ASP A 240 -55.44 55.05 -27.03
N LEU A 241 -55.57 54.25 -28.08
CA LEU A 241 -56.39 54.58 -29.25
C LEU A 241 -57.85 54.81 -28.85
N LYS A 242 -58.42 53.99 -27.95
CA LYS A 242 -59.79 54.19 -27.42
C LYS A 242 -59.90 55.47 -26.59
N ARG A 243 -58.91 55.79 -25.76
CA ARG A 243 -58.87 57.05 -24.98
C ARG A 243 -58.78 58.27 -25.91
N GLU A 244 -57.97 58.20 -26.96
CA GLU A 244 -57.87 59.26 -27.98
C GLU A 244 -59.16 59.42 -28.79
N ALA A 245 -59.76 58.33 -29.26
CA ALA A 245 -61.05 58.36 -29.95
C ALA A 245 -62.15 58.92 -29.04
N SER A 246 -62.17 58.55 -27.77
CA SER A 246 -63.11 59.10 -26.78
C SER A 246 -62.88 60.59 -26.55
N ARG A 247 -61.62 61.06 -26.50
CA ARG A 247 -61.28 62.49 -26.40
C ARG A 247 -61.80 63.27 -27.61
N LYS A 248 -61.50 62.81 -28.83
CA LYS A 248 -61.99 63.45 -30.08
C LYS A 248 -63.52 63.49 -30.15
N LEU A 249 -64.19 62.39 -29.82
CA LEU A 249 -65.66 62.35 -29.80
C LEU A 249 -66.24 63.31 -28.77
N LYS A 250 -65.63 63.44 -27.58
CA LYS A 250 -66.04 64.45 -26.58
C LYS A 250 -65.87 65.87 -27.11
N GLU A 251 -64.76 66.18 -27.79
CA GLU A 251 -64.53 67.49 -28.41
C GLU A 251 -65.57 67.81 -29.49
N GLU A 252 -65.89 66.84 -30.35
CA GLU A 252 -66.92 66.97 -31.39
C GLU A 252 -68.32 67.18 -30.79
N VAL A 253 -68.69 66.41 -29.75
CA VAL A 253 -69.97 66.57 -29.02
C VAL A 253 -70.06 67.97 -28.41
N ILE A 254 -69.02 68.43 -27.71
CA ILE A 254 -68.99 69.78 -27.14
C ILE A 254 -69.10 70.85 -28.24
N GLY A 255 -68.43 70.65 -29.38
CA GLY A 255 -68.54 71.53 -30.54
C GLY A 255 -69.96 71.60 -31.10
N ASN A 256 -70.61 70.44 -31.24
CA ASN A 256 -71.99 70.34 -31.70
C ASN A 256 -72.98 70.99 -30.71
N ASP A 257 -72.81 70.74 -29.41
CA ASP A 257 -73.63 71.36 -28.36
C ASP A 257 -73.50 72.89 -28.40
N ARG A 258 -72.28 73.42 -28.57
CA ARG A 258 -72.05 74.86 -28.73
C ARG A 258 -72.75 75.44 -29.95
N LEU A 259 -72.70 74.75 -31.09
CA LEU A 259 -73.42 75.15 -32.31
C LEU A 259 -74.94 75.08 -32.11
N THR A 260 -75.43 74.06 -31.42
CA THR A 260 -76.85 73.90 -31.09
C THR A 260 -77.33 75.03 -30.20
N VAL A 261 -76.57 75.38 -29.15
CA VAL A 261 -76.87 76.53 -28.28
C VAL A 261 -76.84 77.85 -29.08
N ALA A 262 -75.86 78.05 -29.96
CA ALA A 262 -75.81 79.22 -30.82
C ALA A 262 -77.02 79.32 -31.77
N ASN A 263 -77.43 78.20 -32.38
CA ASN A 263 -78.61 78.13 -33.22
C ASN A 263 -79.90 78.39 -32.43
N LEU A 264 -80.05 77.82 -31.24
CA LEU A 264 -81.18 78.08 -30.35
C LEU A 264 -81.26 79.56 -29.96
N ASN A 265 -80.13 80.20 -29.64
CA ASN A 265 -80.10 81.63 -29.34
C ASN A 265 -80.47 82.47 -30.58
N ARG A 266 -79.99 82.10 -31.77
CA ARG A 266 -80.38 82.75 -33.02
C ARG A 266 -81.88 82.62 -33.30
N ILE A 267 -82.45 81.43 -33.08
CA ILE A 267 -83.90 81.20 -33.20
C ILE A 267 -84.64 82.10 -32.22
N LYS A 268 -84.26 82.13 -30.94
CA LYS A 268 -84.88 83.01 -29.94
C LYS A 268 -84.85 84.50 -30.33
N THR A 269 -83.75 84.97 -30.89
CA THR A 269 -83.64 86.36 -31.38
C THR A 269 -84.54 86.60 -32.60
N LEU A 270 -84.65 85.64 -33.51
CA LEU A 270 -85.57 85.73 -34.65
C LEU A 270 -87.04 85.67 -34.19
N GLU A 271 -87.35 84.84 -33.19
CA GLU A 271 -88.67 84.76 -32.57
C GLU A 271 -89.05 86.07 -31.88
N SER A 272 -88.12 86.70 -31.13
CA SER A 272 -88.37 88.02 -30.54
C SER A 272 -88.57 89.11 -31.59
N GLN A 273 -87.76 89.12 -32.66
CA GLN A 273 -87.93 90.03 -33.80
C GLN A 273 -89.27 89.82 -34.51
N LEU A 274 -89.69 88.56 -34.71
CA LEU A 274 -91.00 88.24 -35.26
C LEU A 274 -92.12 88.73 -34.34
N GLN A 275 -91.97 88.58 -33.02
CA GLN A 275 -92.96 89.04 -32.05
C GLN A 275 -93.08 90.57 -32.05
N GLU A 276 -91.96 91.30 -32.07
CA GLU A 276 -91.93 92.76 -32.24
C GLU A 276 -92.57 93.18 -33.58
N GLN A 277 -92.33 92.45 -34.67
CA GLN A 277 -92.98 92.68 -35.95
C GLN A 277 -94.48 92.42 -35.90
N LEU A 278 -94.93 91.37 -35.21
CA LEU A 278 -96.35 91.09 -35.02
C LEU A 278 -97.03 92.18 -34.19
N GLU A 279 -96.39 92.66 -33.12
CA GLU A 279 -96.90 93.76 -32.29
C GLU A 279 -96.97 95.08 -33.08
N THR A 280 -95.96 95.38 -33.90
CA THR A 280 -95.99 96.58 -34.77
C THR A 280 -97.05 96.47 -35.86
N ILE A 281 -97.25 95.29 -36.46
CA ILE A 281 -98.37 95.04 -37.38
C ILE A 281 -99.69 95.24 -36.65
N GLU A 282 -99.87 94.67 -35.46
CA GLU A 282 -101.10 94.83 -34.66
C GLU A 282 -101.36 96.30 -34.33
N GLN A 283 -100.34 97.08 -33.96
CA GLN A 283 -100.46 98.52 -33.76
C GLN A 283 -100.85 99.27 -35.04
N LEU A 284 -100.25 98.91 -36.18
CA LEU A 284 -100.60 99.49 -37.49
C LEU A 284 -102.00 99.08 -37.96
N GLU A 285 -102.46 97.89 -37.61
CA GLU A 285 -103.83 97.42 -37.83
C GLU A 285 -104.81 98.17 -36.93
N GLN A 286 -104.52 98.34 -35.64
CA GLN A 286 -105.29 99.19 -34.73
C GLN A 286 -105.36 100.64 -35.23
N GLN A 287 -104.24 101.22 -35.68
CA GLN A 287 -104.22 102.56 -36.30
C GLN A 287 -105.02 102.58 -37.62
N ASN A 288 -104.95 101.54 -38.45
CA ASN A 288 -105.79 101.43 -39.63
C ASN A 288 -107.27 101.31 -39.29
N ASP A 289 -107.62 100.60 -38.22
CA ASP A 289 -108.99 100.46 -37.73
C ASP A 289 -109.51 101.77 -37.14
N GLU A 290 -108.67 102.53 -36.44
CA GLU A 290 -108.96 103.90 -36.02
C GLU A 290 -109.16 104.84 -37.21
N LEU A 291 -108.33 104.72 -38.25
CA LEU A 291 -108.51 105.44 -39.52
C LEU A 291 -109.76 104.97 -40.28
N ARG A 292 -110.16 103.70 -40.15
CA ARG A 292 -111.41 103.15 -40.69
C ARG A 292 -112.64 103.51 -39.86
N GLY A 293 -112.47 103.85 -38.57
CA GLY A 293 -113.53 104.25 -37.62
C GLY A 293 -114.21 105.59 -37.96
N GLY A 294 -113.75 106.29 -39.01
CA GLY A 294 -114.29 107.55 -39.50
C GLY A 294 -114.92 107.51 -40.90
N CYS A 295 -115.57 106.43 -41.34
CA CYS A 295 -116.55 106.50 -42.45
C CYS A 295 -117.35 105.18 -42.63
N PRO A 296 -118.70 105.22 -42.60
CA PRO A 296 -119.51 104.02 -42.71
C PRO A 296 -119.88 103.77 -44.19
N TRP A 297 -119.11 102.96 -44.91
CA TRP A 297 -119.56 102.42 -46.20
C TRP A 297 -119.25 100.92 -46.35
N ARG A 298 -120.35 100.18 -46.51
CA ARG A 298 -120.45 98.87 -47.17
C ARG A 298 -119.54 98.80 -48.41
N HIS A 299 -118.97 97.62 -48.70
CA HIS A 299 -119.26 96.86 -49.92
C HIS A 299 -118.45 95.54 -50.03
N THR A 300 -119.20 94.44 -50.13
CA THR A 300 -119.03 93.29 -51.05
C THR A 300 -117.76 93.18 -51.91
N ARG A 301 -117.08 92.01 -51.89
CA ARG A 301 -116.92 91.10 -53.06
C ARG A 301 -115.99 89.89 -52.80
N ARG A 302 -116.48 88.70 -53.17
CA ARG A 302 -115.75 87.46 -53.58
C ARG A 302 -114.85 87.75 -54.81
N PRO A 303 -113.77 86.98 -55.13
CA PRO A 303 -113.85 85.52 -55.38
C PRO A 303 -112.61 84.63 -55.08
N HIS A 304 -112.84 83.33 -54.89
CA HIS A 304 -111.91 82.20 -55.18
C HIS A 304 -111.77 82.04 -56.71
N PRO A 305 -110.66 81.52 -57.33
CA PRO A 305 -110.22 80.11 -57.17
C PRO A 305 -108.72 79.76 -57.51
N SER A 306 -108.35 78.48 -57.29
CA SER A 306 -107.32 77.66 -58.02
C SER A 306 -105.82 78.06 -57.97
N ALA A 307 -104.78 77.22 -58.04
CA ALA A 307 -104.52 75.77 -58.09
C ALA A 307 -102.97 75.53 -58.14
N ARG A 308 -102.54 74.25 -58.04
CA ARG A 308 -101.23 73.61 -58.43
C ARG A 308 -100.14 73.58 -57.32
N ARG A 309 -99.70 72.44 -56.74
CA ARG A 309 -98.84 71.30 -57.21
C ARG A 309 -97.48 71.74 -57.81
N PRO A 310 -96.33 71.05 -57.54
CA PRO A 310 -96.13 69.59 -57.70
C PRO A 310 -95.16 68.87 -56.70
N CYS A 311 -95.04 67.54 -56.87
CA CYS A 311 -94.05 66.61 -56.24
C CYS A 311 -92.64 66.72 -56.90
N PRO A 312 -91.55 66.00 -56.51
CA PRO A 312 -91.43 64.51 -56.48
C PRO A 312 -90.50 63.87 -55.40
N ARG A 313 -90.50 62.53 -55.39
CA ARG A 313 -89.62 61.53 -54.73
C ARG A 313 -88.20 61.48 -55.39
N PRO A 314 -87.13 60.87 -54.82
CA PRO A 314 -86.95 59.39 -54.87
C PRO A 314 -86.11 58.71 -53.74
N THR A 315 -86.18 57.36 -53.72
CA THR A 315 -85.37 56.34 -53.02
C THR A 315 -84.12 55.93 -53.84
N PRO A 316 -83.08 55.27 -53.26
CA PRO A 316 -82.84 53.81 -53.41
C PRO A 316 -82.28 53.15 -52.10
N SER A 317 -82.66 51.95 -51.66
CA SER A 317 -82.36 50.55 -52.10
C SER A 317 -80.99 49.96 -51.66
N LEU A 318 -81.07 48.75 -51.06
CA LEU A 318 -80.12 47.61 -51.01
C LEU A 318 -79.31 47.34 -49.72
N SER A 319 -79.59 46.15 -49.16
CA SER A 319 -78.94 45.30 -48.13
C SER A 319 -77.51 44.84 -48.55
N PRO A 320 -76.69 44.04 -47.78
CA PRO A 320 -76.96 43.23 -46.57
C PRO A 320 -75.87 43.21 -45.46
N GLY A 321 -76.18 42.58 -44.32
CA GLY A 321 -75.20 41.90 -43.44
C GLY A 321 -74.51 42.72 -42.35
N GLY A 322 -74.73 42.34 -41.08
CA GLY A 322 -73.92 42.84 -39.97
C GLY A 322 -74.57 42.62 -38.60
N ASN A 323 -74.09 41.61 -37.87
CA ASN A 323 -74.54 41.17 -36.55
C ASN A 323 -74.74 42.31 -35.53
N CYS A 324 -75.99 42.54 -35.10
CA CYS A 324 -76.27 43.22 -33.84
C CYS A 324 -76.28 42.19 -32.69
N ARG A 325 -75.10 41.83 -32.18
CA ARG A 325 -74.98 41.31 -30.81
C ARG A 325 -75.25 42.47 -29.85
N ARG A 326 -76.41 42.43 -29.20
CA ARG A 326 -76.64 43.15 -27.94
C ARG A 326 -75.75 42.53 -26.86
N GLU A 327 -74.67 43.21 -26.53
CA GLU A 327 -74.23 43.36 -25.14
C GLU A 327 -75.21 44.34 -24.47
N GLY A 328 -75.61 44.24 -23.21
CA GLY A 328 -75.40 43.24 -22.20
C GLY A 328 -76.44 43.47 -21.11
N CYS A 329 -77.10 42.40 -20.68
CA CYS A 329 -77.75 42.34 -19.38
C CYS A 329 -77.02 41.28 -18.58
N ALA A 330 -76.45 41.74 -17.47
CA ALA A 330 -76.21 40.97 -16.25
C ALA A 330 -75.53 39.61 -16.41
N ASN A 331 -74.20 39.62 -16.43
CA ASN A 331 -73.46 38.61 -15.65
C ASN A 331 -72.54 39.32 -14.66
N ARG A 332 -73.04 39.36 -13.43
CA ARG A 332 -72.32 39.66 -12.20
C ARG A 332 -71.41 38.46 -11.91
N ALA A 333 -70.39 38.24 -12.71
CA ALA A 333 -69.27 37.41 -12.31
C ALA A 333 -68.37 38.29 -11.43
N ARG A 334 -68.47 38.10 -10.12
CA ARG A 334 -67.44 38.52 -9.18
C ARG A 334 -66.13 37.92 -9.69
N VAL A 335 -65.24 38.76 -10.23
CA VAL A 335 -63.82 38.43 -10.33
C VAL A 335 -63.36 38.31 -8.88
N ALA A 336 -63.34 37.08 -8.39
CA ALA A 336 -62.55 36.72 -7.24
C ALA A 336 -61.10 36.98 -7.65
N LEU A 337 -60.49 37.99 -7.02
CA LEU A 337 -59.05 38.07 -6.91
C LEU A 337 -58.54 36.69 -6.47
N PRO A 338 -57.60 36.05 -7.20
CA PRO A 338 -56.95 34.86 -6.68
C PRO A 338 -56.00 35.29 -5.56
N ALA A 339 -56.54 35.51 -4.36
CA ALA A 339 -55.78 35.64 -3.13
C ALA A 339 -55.26 34.27 -2.64
N HIS A 340 -54.91 33.38 -3.58
CA HIS A 340 -54.48 32.01 -3.32
C HIS A 340 -53.16 31.63 -4.01
N GLY A 341 -52.48 32.56 -4.70
CA GLY A 341 -51.12 32.34 -5.19
C GLY A 341 -50.07 32.45 -4.09
N GLU A 342 -50.17 33.49 -3.25
CA GLU A 342 -49.14 33.75 -2.22
C GLU A 342 -49.04 32.64 -1.16
N ALA A 343 -50.12 31.91 -0.87
CA ALA A 343 -50.07 30.81 0.09
C ALA A 343 -49.35 29.57 -0.47
N SER A 344 -49.53 29.28 -1.76
CA SER A 344 -48.86 28.18 -2.46
C SER A 344 -47.37 28.48 -2.62
N ASP A 345 -47.04 29.70 -3.05
CA ASP A 345 -45.66 30.13 -3.24
C ASP A 345 -44.89 30.15 -1.90
N VAL A 346 -45.58 30.49 -0.79
CA VAL A 346 -44.99 30.44 0.57
C VAL A 346 -44.82 29.00 1.06
N GLU A 347 -45.67 28.06 0.66
CA GLU A 347 -45.48 26.62 0.98
C GLU A 347 -44.30 26.04 0.18
N GLU A 348 -44.18 26.34 -1.12
CA GLU A 348 -43.05 25.92 -1.94
C GLU A 348 -41.72 26.51 -1.43
N LEU A 349 -41.70 27.78 -1.02
CA LEU A 349 -40.52 28.40 -0.41
C LEU A 349 -40.16 27.78 0.95
N LYS A 350 -41.13 27.29 1.72
CA LYS A 350 -40.87 26.56 2.96
C LYS A 350 -40.27 25.18 2.70
N GLU A 351 -40.79 24.45 1.72
CA GLU A 351 -40.23 23.14 1.32
C GLU A 351 -38.78 23.29 0.82
N LEU A 352 -38.50 24.30 -0.02
CA LEU A 352 -37.15 24.60 -0.48
C LEU A 352 -36.21 25.01 0.67
N LEU A 353 -36.71 25.73 1.68
CA LEU A 353 -35.95 26.08 2.88
C LEU A 353 -35.63 24.84 3.74
N GLU A 354 -36.61 23.97 3.97
CA GLU A 354 -36.40 22.72 4.73
C GLU A 354 -35.40 21.80 4.02
N GLU A 355 -35.43 21.74 2.69
CA GLU A 355 -34.47 20.97 1.91
C GLU A 355 -33.06 21.56 2.01
N ARG A 356 -32.92 22.89 1.94
CA ARG A 356 -31.65 23.60 2.16
C ARG A 356 -31.11 23.39 3.58
N GLU A 357 -31.97 23.41 4.61
CA GLU A 357 -31.57 23.13 5.99
C GLU A 357 -31.08 21.70 6.16
N LYS A 358 -31.74 20.71 5.54
CA LYS A 358 -31.27 19.31 5.52
C LYS A 358 -29.91 19.18 4.84
N GLN A 359 -29.70 19.85 3.70
CA GLN A 359 -28.41 19.85 3.01
C GLN A 359 -27.31 20.46 3.89
N LEU A 360 -27.57 21.58 4.58
CA LEU A 360 -26.62 22.20 5.50
C LEU A 360 -26.30 21.31 6.70
N MET A 361 -27.30 20.66 7.29
CA MET A 361 -27.10 19.67 8.37
C MET A 361 -26.22 18.50 7.92
N GLN A 362 -26.44 17.97 6.72
CA GLN A 362 -25.60 16.89 6.17
C GLN A 362 -24.16 17.34 5.91
N LEU A 363 -23.95 18.55 5.40
CA LEU A 363 -22.62 19.12 5.21
C LEU A 363 -21.91 19.37 6.54
N SER A 364 -22.62 19.90 7.55
CA SER A 364 -22.10 20.07 8.90
C SER A 364 -21.64 18.74 9.50
N HIS A 365 -22.46 17.70 9.36
CA HIS A 365 -22.11 16.37 9.86
C HIS A 365 -20.89 15.78 9.13
N LYS A 366 -20.79 15.96 7.81
CA LYS A 366 -19.61 15.53 7.04
C LYS A 366 -18.34 16.25 7.48
N LEU A 367 -18.43 17.54 7.82
CA LEU A 367 -17.30 18.32 8.32
C LEU A 367 -16.87 17.85 9.72
N GLU A 368 -17.83 17.61 10.63
CA GLU A 368 -17.56 17.10 11.97
C GLU A 368 -16.90 15.70 11.93
N VAL A 369 -17.38 14.80 11.07
CA VAL A 369 -16.75 13.49 10.86
C VAL A 369 -15.33 13.62 10.30
N ARG A 370 -15.11 14.55 9.37
CA ARG A 370 -13.77 14.80 8.80
C ARG A 370 -12.82 15.39 9.84
N GLU A 371 -13.29 16.27 10.71
CA GLU A 371 -12.53 16.84 11.81
C GLU A 371 -12.16 15.77 12.84
N ALA A 372 -13.10 14.90 13.22
CA ALA A 372 -12.84 13.77 14.11
C ALA A 372 -11.80 12.79 13.52
N MET A 373 -11.88 12.49 12.21
CA MET A 373 -10.87 11.67 11.54
C MET A 373 -9.49 12.35 11.49
N ALA A 374 -9.45 13.66 11.26
CA ALA A 374 -8.19 14.42 11.27
C ALA A 374 -7.56 14.45 12.67
N GLU A 375 -8.37 14.58 13.73
CA GLU A 375 -7.92 14.56 15.12
C GLU A 375 -7.39 13.18 15.53
N MET A 376 -8.05 12.10 15.07
CA MET A 376 -7.54 10.74 15.24
C MET A 376 -6.19 10.53 14.56
N HIS A 377 -6.01 11.03 13.33
CA HIS A 377 -4.73 10.91 12.64
C HIS A 377 -3.62 11.70 13.35
N ASN A 378 -3.90 12.92 13.83
CA ASN A 378 -2.92 13.71 14.56
C ASN A 378 -2.55 13.11 15.93
N ASN A 379 -3.48 12.42 16.61
CA ASN A 379 -3.19 11.75 17.87
C ASN A 379 -2.48 10.39 17.68
N SER A 380 -2.74 9.68 16.58
CA SER A 380 -2.05 8.43 16.24
C SER A 380 -0.57 8.61 15.89
N GLY A 381 -0.17 9.76 15.33
CA GLY A 381 1.22 10.05 14.96
C GLY A 381 2.13 10.44 16.13
N ARG A 382 1.60 10.70 17.33
CA ARG A 382 2.37 11.23 18.48
C ARG A 382 2.80 10.17 19.50
N ILE A 383 2.25 8.95 19.43
CA ILE A 383 2.51 7.92 20.45
C ILE A 383 3.77 7.09 20.14
N ASP A 384 4.20 6.97 18.88
CA ASP A 384 5.34 6.11 18.52
C ASP A 384 6.72 6.79 18.60
N SER A 385 6.81 8.07 18.96
CA SER A 385 8.10 8.81 19.00
C SER A 385 8.60 9.15 20.40
N ARG A 386 7.87 8.82 21.49
CA ARG A 386 8.27 9.21 22.86
C ARG A 386 8.93 8.09 23.67
N ASP A 387 8.79 6.83 23.27
CA ASP A 387 9.41 5.69 23.97
C ASP A 387 10.73 5.20 23.36
N ALA A 388 11.17 5.77 22.24
CA ALA A 388 12.49 5.46 21.66
C ALA A 388 13.66 6.28 22.24
N ALA A 389 13.40 7.24 23.14
CA ALA A 389 14.41 8.22 23.59
C ALA A 389 14.95 8.00 25.02
N ARG A 390 14.66 6.87 25.68
CA ARG A 390 15.06 6.66 27.10
C ARG A 390 16.15 5.62 27.36
N ASP A 391 16.66 4.89 26.36
CA ASP A 391 17.61 3.79 26.59
C ASP A 391 18.98 3.90 25.88
N SER A 392 19.34 5.05 25.31
CA SER A 392 20.65 5.23 24.65
C SER A 392 21.56 6.30 25.30
N GLN A 393 21.61 6.34 26.63
CA GLN A 393 22.74 6.96 27.37
C GLN A 393 23.77 5.88 27.77
N GLY A 394 24.47 5.34 26.78
CA GLY A 394 25.57 4.44 27.04
C GLY A 394 26.35 4.15 25.77
N LYS A 395 27.61 4.60 25.73
CA LYS A 395 28.62 4.29 24.69
C LYS A 395 28.49 5.05 23.37
N ARG A 396 28.71 6.36 23.41
CA ARG A 396 29.49 7.01 22.34
C ARG A 396 30.91 7.20 22.84
N GLN A 397 31.70 6.14 22.77
CA GLN A 397 33.16 6.26 22.78
C GLN A 397 33.55 6.93 21.46
N SER A 398 34.14 8.11 21.61
CA SER A 398 34.66 8.98 20.58
C SER A 398 35.62 8.25 19.65
N LEU A 399 35.33 8.26 18.34
CA LEU A 399 36.25 7.83 17.28
C LEU A 399 37.51 8.71 17.20
N LEU A 400 37.52 9.89 17.82
CA LEU A 400 38.68 10.79 17.89
C LEU A 400 39.71 10.35 18.95
N ASP A 401 39.32 9.55 19.95
CA ASP A 401 40.30 8.97 20.90
C ASP A 401 41.07 7.79 20.31
N ARG A 402 40.62 7.22 19.20
CA ARG A 402 41.22 6.02 18.59
C ARG A 402 42.34 6.32 17.58
N ILE A 403 42.56 7.57 17.21
CA ILE A 403 43.60 7.97 16.23
C ILE A 403 44.82 8.63 16.92
N GLY A 404 44.75 8.94 18.22
CA GLY A 404 45.79 9.70 18.92
C GLY A 404 46.91 8.92 19.63
N GLN A 405 46.87 7.58 19.70
CA GLN A 405 47.80 6.82 20.55
C GLN A 405 48.28 5.51 19.92
N ALA A 406 49.18 5.60 18.94
CA ALA A 406 50.20 4.62 18.54
C ALA A 406 50.82 5.18 17.24
N SER A 407 52.12 5.35 17.05
CA SER A 407 53.25 4.61 17.58
C SER A 407 54.51 5.40 17.27
N SER A 408 55.30 5.67 18.31
CA SER A 408 56.71 6.00 18.21
C SER A 408 57.53 4.71 18.06
N PHE A 409 58.05 4.43 16.87
CA PHE A 409 59.17 3.52 16.60
C PHE A 409 59.91 4.11 15.39
N SER A 410 61.04 4.79 15.52
CA SER A 410 62.40 4.28 15.85
C SER A 410 62.86 3.13 14.95
N THR A 411 63.53 3.49 13.86
CA THR A 411 64.62 2.75 13.16
C THR A 411 65.16 3.73 12.11
N SER A 412 66.30 4.42 12.26
CA SER A 412 67.70 3.97 12.30
C SER A 412 68.10 3.13 11.08
N LEU A 413 69.05 3.66 10.29
CA LEU A 413 70.05 2.96 9.45
C LEU A 413 69.48 1.94 8.42
N ILE A 414 69.59 2.13 7.11
CA ILE A 414 70.78 2.29 6.25
C ILE A 414 70.37 3.04 4.98
#